data_AF-A0A937R8H7-F1
#
_entry.id   AF-A0A937R8H7-F1
#
_cell.length_a   1.000
_cell.length_b   1.000
_cell.length_c   1.000
_cell.angle_alpha   90.00
_cell.angle_beta   90.00
_cell.angle_gamma   90.00
#
_symmetry.space_group_name_H-M   'P 1'
#
loop_
_entity.id
_entity.type
_entity.pdbx_description
1 polymer ?
#
loop_
_entity_poly.entity_id
_entity_poly.type
_entity_poly.pdbx_seq_one_letter_code
_entity_poly.pdbx_strand_id
1 'polypeptide(L)'
;YLRALPPGMHARDEDRHVVTLRLTKLLMNQNLKLSLFTYVSPSDADAHLRPKVHYKINDQWAVEAGGNVFLGRRDHTFFGQFEDNTNLYTGLRWSF
;
A
#
# COMPACT_ATOMS: atom_id res chain seq x y z
N TYR A 1 -22.23 10.16 -22.19
CA TYR A 1 -21.67 10.01 -20.82
C TYR A 1 -21.58 11.34 -20.07
N LEU A 2 -21.14 12.44 -20.70
CA LEU A 2 -21.01 13.79 -20.07
C LEU A 2 -22.31 14.55 -19.73
N ARG A 3 -23.51 13.97 -19.88
CA ARG A 3 -24.80 14.67 -19.66
C ARG A 3 -25.53 14.30 -18.37
N ALA A 4 -24.97 13.41 -17.55
CA ALA A 4 -25.63 12.90 -16.34
C ALA A 4 -24.79 13.10 -15.06
N LEU A 5 -23.81 14.02 -15.06
CA LEU A 5 -23.09 14.36 -13.83
C LEU A 5 -23.88 15.42 -13.05
N PRO A 6 -24.23 15.17 -11.77
CA PRO A 6 -24.76 16.19 -10.89
C PRO A 6 -23.78 17.37 -10.74
N PRO A 7 -24.27 18.61 -10.61
CA PRO A 7 -23.39 19.75 -10.40
C PRO A 7 -22.57 19.56 -9.11
N GLY A 8 -21.23 19.60 -9.25
CA GLY A 8 -20.28 19.41 -8.14
C GLY A 8 -19.46 18.10 -8.21
N MET A 9 -19.75 17.20 -9.15
CA MET A 9 -18.98 15.97 -9.34
C MET A 9 -17.89 16.20 -10.40
N HIS A 10 -16.62 15.99 -10.06
CA HIS A 10 -15.52 16.04 -11.03
C HIS A 10 -15.64 14.85 -11.99
N ALA A 11 -15.43 15.09 -13.29
CA ALA A 11 -15.37 14.03 -14.29
C ALA A 11 -14.25 13.06 -13.91
N ARG A 12 -14.61 11.84 -13.54
CA ARG A 12 -13.66 10.76 -13.27
C ARG A 12 -13.02 10.37 -14.60
N ASP A 13 -11.70 10.41 -14.68
CA ASP A 13 -10.97 10.02 -15.88
C ASP A 13 -11.34 8.57 -16.25
N GLU A 14 -11.74 8.36 -17.51
CA GLU A 14 -12.26 7.07 -18.00
C GLU A 14 -11.14 6.02 -18.08
N ASP A 15 -9.88 6.46 -18.22
CA ASP A 15 -8.69 5.61 -18.37
C ASP A 15 -7.76 5.66 -17.15
N ARG A 16 -8.07 4.82 -16.16
CA ARG A 16 -7.23 4.64 -14.97
C ARG A 16 -6.07 3.68 -15.25
N HIS A 17 -4.86 4.23 -15.32
CA HIS A 17 -3.63 3.44 -15.38
C HIS A 17 -3.09 3.22 -13.99
N VAL A 18 -2.85 1.97 -13.58
CA VAL A 18 -2.24 1.64 -12.29
C VAL A 18 -0.99 0.81 -12.52
N VAL A 19 0.15 1.37 -12.14
CA VAL A 19 1.43 0.68 -12.12
C VAL A 19 1.58 0.01 -10.76
N THR A 20 1.86 -1.28 -10.77
CA THR A 20 2.04 -2.07 -9.55
C THR A 20 3.46 -2.60 -9.47
N LEU A 21 4.13 -2.38 -8.35
CA LEU A 21 5.49 -2.85 -8.11
C LEU A 21 5.53 -3.66 -6.81
N ARG A 22 6.01 -4.91 -6.89
CA ARG A 22 6.27 -5.77 -5.74
C ARG A 22 7.76 -6.06 -5.65
N LEU A 23 8.40 -5.54 -4.61
CA LEU A 23 9.77 -5.86 -4.27
C LEU A 23 9.79 -6.83 -3.09
N THR A 24 10.59 -7.87 -3.19
CA THR A 24 10.84 -8.81 -2.08
C THR A 24 12.33 -9.07 -2.01
N LYS A 25 12.93 -8.82 -0.84
CA LYS A 25 14.33 -9.08 -0.56
C LYS A 25 14.42 -10.08 0.58
N LEU A 26 15.10 -11.19 0.33
CA LEU A 26 15.40 -12.22 1.32
C LEU A 26 16.83 -12.02 1.80
N LEU A 27 17.01 -11.94 3.11
CA LEU A 27 18.28 -11.67 3.79
C LEU A 27 18.45 -12.66 4.94
N MET A 28 19.69 -12.79 5.44
CA MET A 28 20.02 -13.63 6.60
C MET A 28 19.52 -15.07 6.44
N ASN A 29 19.85 -15.72 5.33
CA ASN A 29 19.37 -17.07 5.02
C ASN A 29 17.83 -17.20 5.09
N GLN A 30 17.11 -16.18 4.60
CA GLN A 30 15.65 -16.06 4.62
C GLN A 30 15.02 -15.82 5.99
N ASN A 31 15.81 -15.58 7.05
CA ASN A 31 15.28 -15.17 8.34
C ASN A 31 14.73 -13.74 8.30
N LEU A 32 15.32 -12.86 7.48
CA LEU A 32 14.81 -11.51 7.28
C LEU A 32 14.22 -11.38 5.88
N LYS A 33 12.91 -11.16 5.80
CA LYS A 33 12.18 -10.88 4.56
C LYS A 33 11.66 -9.45 4.59
N LEU A 34 12.18 -8.65 3.67
CA LEU A 34 11.67 -7.31 3.41
C LEU A 34 10.79 -7.38 2.17
N SER A 35 9.57 -6.86 2.27
CA SER A 35 8.66 -6.75 1.15
C SER A 35 8.14 -5.32 1.05
N LEU A 36 8.12 -4.77 -0.15
CA LEU A 36 7.55 -3.48 -0.42
C LEU A 36 6.58 -3.65 -1.58
N PHE A 37 5.31 -3.36 -1.33
CA PHE A 37 4.29 -3.40 -2.36
C PHE A 37 3.81 -1.98 -2.63
N THR A 38 3.92 -1.51 -3.86
CA THR A 38 3.52 -0.16 -4.24
C THR A 38 2.52 -0.20 -5.39
N TYR A 39 1.50 0.64 -5.29
CA TYR A 39 0.58 0.95 -6.37
C TYR A 39 0.73 2.42 -6.67
N VAL A 40 0.93 2.79 -7.94
CA VAL A 40 1.04 4.18 -8.38
C VAL A 40 0.08 4.36 -9.54
N SER A 41 -0.88 5.28 -9.42
CA SER A 41 -1.73 5.66 -10.54
C SER A 41 -1.23 6.99 -11.11
N PRO A 42 -0.53 6.99 -12.25
CA PRO A 42 -0.14 8.24 -12.91
C PRO A 42 -1.35 9.06 -13.38
N SER A 43 -2.50 8.43 -13.68
CA SER A 43 -3.74 9.13 -14.05
C SER A 43 -4.26 10.02 -12.92
N ASP A 44 -4.31 9.50 -11.69
CA ASP A 44 -4.86 10.21 -10.52
C ASP A 44 -3.78 10.87 -9.63
N ALA A 45 -2.49 10.74 -10.00
CA ALA A 45 -1.34 11.17 -9.22
C ALA A 45 -1.40 10.71 -7.75
N ASP A 46 -1.85 9.47 -7.51
CA ASP A 46 -1.96 8.85 -6.21
C ASP A 46 -1.07 7.60 -6.09
N ALA A 47 -0.64 7.30 -4.86
CA ALA A 47 0.25 6.19 -4.55
C ALA A 47 -0.14 5.51 -3.25
N HIS A 48 -0.01 4.18 -3.21
CA HIS A 48 -0.23 3.37 -2.02
C HIS A 48 0.98 2.48 -1.81
N LEU A 49 1.69 2.72 -0.71
CA LEU A 49 2.90 2.02 -0.32
C LEU A 49 2.59 1.09 0.86
N ARG A 50 3.02 -0.17 0.76
CA ARG A 50 2.84 -1.18 1.80
C ARG A 50 4.20 -1.81 2.12
N PRO A 51 5.04 -1.14 2.92
CA PRO A 51 6.24 -1.75 3.45
C PRO A 51 5.87 -2.84 4.46
N LYS A 52 6.54 -3.99 4.36
CA LYS A 52 6.42 -5.10 5.30
C LYS A 52 7.80 -5.69 5.59
N VAL A 53 8.06 -5.91 6.86
CA VAL A 53 9.25 -6.54 7.40
C VAL A 53 8.80 -7.79 8.14
N HIS A 54 9.41 -8.92 7.83
CA HIS A 54 9.21 -10.17 8.54
C HIS A 54 10.57 -10.69 8.99
N TYR A 55 10.75 -10.87 10.29
CA TYR A 55 11.97 -11.36 10.89
C TYR A 55 11.71 -12.62 11.71
N LYS A 56 12.31 -13.73 11.29
CA LYS A 56 12.32 -14.99 12.00
C LYS A 56 13.48 -14.97 12.99
N ILE A 57 13.17 -14.91 14.28
CA ILE A 57 14.16 -14.94 15.36
C ILE A 57 14.70 -16.37 15.51
N ASN A 58 13.79 -17.35 15.54
CA ASN A 58 14.11 -18.77 15.56
C ASN A 58 12.94 -19.57 14.95
N ASP A 59 12.99 -20.90 15.00
CA ASP A 59 11.92 -21.75 14.44
C ASP A 59 10.56 -21.56 15.11
N GLN A 60 10.54 -20.98 16.31
CA GLN A 60 9.34 -20.80 17.12
C GLN A 60 8.84 -19.36 17.13
N TRP A 61 9.71 -18.36 16.95
CA TRP A 61 9.40 -16.95 17.12
C TRP A 61 9.67 -16.19 15.83
N ALA A 62 8.65 -15.50 15.33
CA ALA A 62 8.74 -14.57 14.23
C ALA A 62 8.08 -13.24 14.61
N VAL A 63 8.64 -12.15 14.12
CA VAL A 63 8.11 -10.80 14.28
C VAL A 63 7.79 -10.25 12.90
N GLU A 64 6.62 -9.65 12.78
CA GLU A 64 6.17 -8.96 11.60
C GLU A 64 5.92 -7.50 11.94
N ALA A 65 6.34 -6.60 11.06
CA ALA A 65 5.99 -5.20 11.11
C ALA A 65 5.62 -4.76 9.71
N GLY A 66 4.61 -3.94 9.56
CA GLY A 66 4.24 -3.40 8.26
C GLY A 66 3.42 -2.15 8.42
N GLY A 67 3.36 -1.38 7.35
CA GLY A 67 2.52 -0.20 7.27
C GLY A 67 1.72 -0.21 5.98
N ASN A 68 0.60 0.49 5.98
CA ASN A 68 -0.06 0.92 4.77
C ASN A 68 0.00 2.45 4.77
N VAL A 69 0.66 3.02 3.78
CA VAL A 69 0.85 4.46 3.61
C VAL A 69 0.18 4.86 2.31
N PHE A 70 -0.83 5.71 2.40
CA PHE A 70 -1.53 6.26 1.25
C PHE A 70 -1.03 7.68 1.01
N LEU A 71 -0.65 8.01 -0.22
CA LEU A 71 -0.11 9.30 -0.64
C LEU A 71 -0.98 9.79 -1.80
N GLY A 72 -1.81 10.82 -1.56
CA GLY A 72 -2.59 11.49 -2.60
C GLY A 72 -2.19 12.96 -2.71
N ARG A 73 -2.17 13.53 -3.91
CA ARG A 73 -1.92 14.99 -4.07
C ARG A 73 -3.19 15.84 -3.90
N ARG A 74 -4.36 15.20 -3.83
CA ARG A 74 -5.68 15.83 -3.73
C ARG A 74 -6.59 14.90 -2.92
N ASP A 75 -7.29 15.44 -1.91
CA ASP A 75 -8.16 14.68 -0.99
C ASP A 75 -9.35 13.97 -1.69
N HIS A 76 -9.62 14.31 -2.96
CA HIS A 76 -10.72 13.79 -3.76
C HIS A 76 -10.34 12.61 -4.68
N THR A 77 -9.09 12.15 -4.70
CA THR A 77 -8.70 10.96 -5.49
C THR A 77 -8.97 9.66 -4.73
N PHE A 78 -9.12 8.56 -5.45
CA PHE A 78 -9.59 7.28 -4.90
C PHE A 78 -8.70 6.74 -3.76
N PHE A 79 -7.39 7.01 -3.78
CA PHE A 79 -6.50 6.71 -2.64
C PHE A 79 -6.28 7.89 -1.69
N GLY A 80 -6.47 9.15 -2.14
CA GLY A 80 -6.40 10.35 -1.29
C GLY A 80 -7.49 10.39 -0.21
N GLN A 81 -8.69 9.86 -0.50
CA GLN A 81 -9.73 9.67 0.52
C GLN A 81 -9.34 8.69 1.66
N PHE A 82 -8.24 7.94 1.51
CA PHE A 82 -7.70 7.02 2.51
C PHE A 82 -6.37 7.52 3.10
N GLU A 83 -5.97 8.77 2.84
CA GLU A 83 -4.72 9.35 3.35
C GLU A 83 -4.63 9.27 4.88
N ASP A 84 -5.74 9.56 5.57
CA ASP A 84 -5.89 9.44 7.03
C ASP A 84 -5.91 8.00 7.56
N ASN A 85 -6.01 7.00 6.68
CA ASN A 85 -5.97 5.57 7.03
C ASN A 85 -4.56 4.98 6.97
N THR A 86 -3.54 5.85 6.91
CA THR A 86 -2.16 5.43 7.08
C THR A 86 -2.01 4.75 8.44
N ASN A 87 -1.71 3.45 8.42
CA ASN A 87 -1.62 2.65 9.63
C ASN A 87 -0.29 1.91 9.69
N LEU A 88 0.19 1.73 10.91
CA LEU A 88 1.33 0.90 11.23
C LEU A 88 0.82 -0.27 12.07
N TYR A 89 1.23 -1.47 11.73
CA TYR A 89 0.93 -2.67 12.49
C TYR A 89 2.21 -3.45 12.78
N THR A 90 2.23 -4.07 13.95
CA THR A 90 3.28 -4.99 14.36
C THR A 90 2.62 -6.22 14.95
N GLY A 91 3.16 -7.40 14.65
CA GLY A 91 2.68 -8.67 15.14
C GLY A 91 3.85 -9.53 15.59
N LEU A 92 3.64 -10.26 16.67
CA LEU A 92 4.54 -11.33 17.08
C LEU A 92 3.81 -12.65 16.85
N ARG A 93 4.48 -13.58 16.18
CA ARG A 93 3.98 -14.91 15.88
C ARG A 93 4.83 -15.92 16.60
N TRP A 94 4.18 -16.76 17.39
CA TRP A 94 4.79 -17.93 18.01
C TRP A 94 4.24 -19.21 17.36
N SER A 95 5.10 -20.17 17.05
CA SER A 95 4.78 -21.48 16.46
C SER A 95 5.45 -22.58 17.31
N PHE A 96 4.73 -23.66 17.60
CA PHE A 96 5.21 -24.82 18.36
C PHE A 96 5.66 -25.94 17.43
#